data_AF-A0A316NVJ8-F1
#
_entry.id   AF-A0A316NVJ8-F1
#
_cell.length_a   1.000
_cell.length_b   1.000
_cell.length_c   1.000
_cell.angle_alpha   90.00
_cell.angle_beta   90.00
_cell.angle_gamma   90.00
#
_symmetry.space_group_name_H-M   'P 1'
#
loop_
_entity.id
_entity.type
_entity.pdbx_description
1 polymer ?
#
loop_
_entity_poly.entity_id
_entity_poly.type
_entity_poly.pdbx_seq_one_letter_code
_entity_poly.pdbx_strand_id
1 'polypeptide(L)'
;MKARQLPPYKELSREDRERLYEHDLPVYLQHDLDAFKDGLENGSTLMDCLWGELYGSINIAQIDDGAITPEHAEYLRQKYLWGEDI
;
A
#
# COMPACT_ATOMS: atom_id res chain seq x y z
N MET A 1 -9.94 -7.92 -11.13
CA MET A 1 -9.45 -6.99 -12.18
C MET A 1 -8.00 -7.36 -12.46
N LYS A 2 -7.44 -7.10 -13.66
CA LYS A 2 -6.00 -7.36 -13.88
C LYS A 2 -5.18 -6.21 -13.31
N ALA A 3 -4.08 -6.54 -12.63
CA ALA A 3 -3.12 -5.54 -12.14
C ALA A 3 -2.65 -4.60 -13.27
N ARG A 4 -2.60 -3.30 -12.94
CA ARG A 4 -2.01 -2.28 -13.81
C ARG A 4 -0.49 -2.45 -13.78
N GLN A 5 0.14 -2.54 -14.95
CA GLN A 5 1.59 -2.49 -15.03
C GLN A 5 2.05 -1.03 -14.81
N LEU A 6 2.81 -0.81 -13.75
CA LEU A 6 3.43 0.48 -13.44
C LEU A 6 4.94 0.42 -13.75
N PRO A 7 5.59 1.57 -14.04
CA PRO A 7 7.04 1.67 -14.05
C PRO A 7 7.60 1.37 -12.64
N PRO A 8 8.78 0.74 -12.50
CA PRO A 8 9.34 0.41 -11.20
C PRO A 8 9.43 1.64 -10.29
N TYR A 9 8.96 1.52 -9.04
CA TYR A 9 8.89 2.67 -8.13
C TYR A 9 10.26 3.31 -7.89
N LYS A 10 11.34 2.52 -7.93
CA LYS A 10 12.72 3.00 -7.76
C LYS A 10 13.16 3.99 -8.83
N GLU A 11 12.51 3.99 -10.00
CA GLU A 11 12.79 4.91 -11.11
C GLU A 11 11.91 6.16 -11.08
N LEU A 12 10.92 6.20 -10.18
CA LEU A 12 9.97 7.29 -10.04
C LEU A 12 10.41 8.32 -9.00
N SER A 13 9.96 9.56 -9.17
CA SER A 13 9.99 10.59 -8.14
C SER A 13 9.08 10.22 -6.96
N ARG A 14 9.27 10.81 -5.78
CA ARG A 14 8.36 10.56 -4.63
C ARG A 14 6.90 10.86 -4.95
N GLU A 15 6.66 11.99 -5.61
CA GLU A 15 5.33 12.44 -6.04
C GLU A 15 4.69 11.46 -7.04
N ASP A 16 5.47 10.94 -7.99
CA ASP A 16 4.96 9.95 -8.95
C ASP A 16 4.69 8.60 -8.30
N ARG A 17 5.49 8.19 -7.31
CA ARG A 17 5.23 6.97 -6.53
C ARG A 17 3.91 7.10 -5.78
N GLU A 18 3.71 8.18 -5.04
CA GLU A 18 2.45 8.43 -4.32
C GLU A 18 1.26 8.40 -5.27
N ARG A 19 1.34 9.15 -6.38
CA ARG A 19 0.26 9.22 -7.37
C ARG A 19 -0.10 7.86 -7.97
N LEU A 20 0.91 7.04 -8.29
CA LEU A 20 0.71 5.80 -9.05
C LEU A 20 0.50 4.57 -8.18
N TYR A 21 1.11 4.53 -7.00
CA TYR A 21 1.14 3.35 -6.14
C TYR A 21 0.20 3.44 -4.94
N GLU A 22 -0.31 4.61 -4.57
CA GLU A 22 -1.15 4.77 -3.36
C GLU A 22 -2.61 5.11 -3.64
N HIS A 23 -2.97 5.21 -4.93
CA HIS A 23 -4.30 5.56 -5.40
C HIS A 23 -4.79 4.57 -6.46
N ASP A 24 -6.09 4.62 -6.75
CA ASP A 24 -6.79 3.67 -7.63
C ASP A 24 -6.62 2.19 -7.18
N LEU A 25 -6.42 1.95 -5.89
CA LEU A 25 -6.30 0.60 -5.33
C LEU A 25 -7.69 -0.07 -5.26
N PRO A 26 -7.77 -1.42 -5.16
CA PRO A 26 -9.00 -2.08 -4.77
C PRO A 26 -9.60 -1.43 -3.52
N VAL A 27 -10.92 -1.29 -3.47
CA VAL A 27 -11.62 -0.49 -2.44
C VAL A 27 -11.20 -0.86 -1.02
N TYR A 28 -11.06 -2.16 -0.72
CA TYR A 28 -10.62 -2.63 0.59
C TYR A 28 -9.17 -2.22 0.90
N LEU A 29 -8.26 -2.32 -0.08
CA LEU A 29 -6.87 -1.95 0.10
C LEU A 29 -6.70 -0.44 0.22
N GLN A 30 -7.46 0.35 -0.54
CA GLN A 30 -7.46 1.81 -0.39
C GLN A 30 -7.94 2.21 1.01
N HIS A 31 -9.04 1.61 1.46
CA HIS A 31 -9.58 1.85 2.80
C HIS A 31 -8.54 1.58 3.90
N ASP A 32 -7.88 0.42 3.86
CA ASP A 32 -6.93 0.05 4.91
C ASP A 32 -5.64 0.86 4.85
N LEU A 33 -5.22 1.28 3.64
CA LEU A 33 -4.09 2.20 3.48
C LEU A 33 -4.41 3.58 4.05
N ASP A 34 -5.61 4.11 3.77
CA ASP A 34 -6.05 5.40 4.27
C ASP A 34 -6.23 5.37 5.79
N ALA A 35 -6.79 4.29 6.36
CA ALA A 35 -6.93 4.10 7.80
C ALA A 35 -5.57 4.00 8.51
N PHE A 36 -4.60 3.30 7.90
CA PHE A 36 -3.25 3.22 8.44
C PHE A 36 -2.55 4.59 8.44
N LYS A 37 -2.67 5.37 7.35
CA LYS A 37 -2.15 6.74 7.25
C LYS A 37 -2.77 7.66 8.29
N ASP A 38 -4.09 7.62 8.44
CA ASP A 38 -4.81 8.39 9.46
C ASP A 38 -4.36 8.01 10.88
N GLY A 39 -4.15 6.71 11.13
CA GLY A 39 -3.64 6.22 12.40
C GLY A 39 -2.23 6.73 12.73
N LEU A 40 -1.34 6.81 11.72
CA LEU A 40 -0.02 7.41 11.87
C LEU A 40 -0.11 8.92 12.15
N GLU A 41 -0.94 9.64 11.41
CA GLU A 41 -1.09 11.10 11.52
C GLU A 41 -1.69 11.51 12.87
N ASN A 42 -2.73 10.79 13.31
CA ASN A 42 -3.50 11.13 14.51
C ASN A 42 -3.07 10.37 15.78
N GLY A 43 -2.03 9.54 15.69
CA GLY A 43 -1.49 8.81 16.85
C GLY A 43 -2.46 7.78 17.42
N SER A 44 -3.07 6.96 16.55
CA SER A 44 -4.00 5.90 16.95
C SER A 44 -3.36 4.93 17.95
N THR A 45 -4.14 4.48 18.93
CA THR A 45 -3.72 3.43 19.87
C THR A 45 -3.85 2.02 19.30
N LEU A 46 -4.37 1.89 18.07
CA LEU A 46 -4.66 0.62 17.39
C LEU A 46 -3.72 0.36 16.20
N MET A 47 -2.51 0.92 16.23
CA MET A 47 -1.56 0.80 15.11
C MET A 47 -1.18 -0.65 14.79
N ASP A 48 -1.17 -1.53 15.79
CA ASP A 48 -0.92 -2.96 15.60
C ASP A 48 -2.03 -3.64 14.80
N CYS A 49 -3.29 -3.26 15.05
CA CYS A 49 -4.45 -3.73 14.33
C CYS A 49 -4.44 -3.19 12.90
N LEU A 50 -4.25 -1.88 12.72
CA LEU A 50 -4.19 -1.23 11.42
C LEU A 50 -3.03 -1.79 10.55
N TRP A 51 -1.90 -2.10 11.17
CA TRP A 51 -0.77 -2.76 10.49
C TRP A 51 -1.18 -4.14 9.97
N GLY A 52 -1.89 -4.93 10.78
CA GLY A 52 -2.38 -6.25 10.40
C GLY A 52 -3.42 -6.20 9.28
N GLU A 53 -4.34 -5.24 9.33
CA GLU A 53 -5.34 -4.98 8.30
C GLU A 53 -4.68 -4.62 6.96
N LEU A 54 -3.78 -3.63 6.96
CA LEU A 54 -3.07 -3.21 5.75
C LEU A 54 -2.20 -4.34 5.19
N TYR A 55 -1.46 -5.08 6.04
CA TYR A 55 -0.67 -6.23 5.61
C TYR A 55 -1.52 -7.32 4.95
N GLY A 56 -2.66 -7.64 5.55
CA GLY A 56 -3.62 -8.61 5.01
C GLY A 56 -4.17 -8.17 3.66
N SER A 57 -4.61 -6.92 3.55
CA SER A 57 -5.18 -6.37 2.32
C SER A 57 -4.17 -6.28 1.18
N ILE A 58 -2.91 -5.95 1.45
CA ILE A 58 -1.84 -6.01 0.43
C ILE A 58 -1.67 -7.44 -0.09
N ASN A 59 -1.69 -8.43 0.81
CA ASN A 59 -1.53 -9.84 0.42
C ASN A 59 -2.71 -10.36 -0.40
N ILE A 60 -3.95 -10.06 0.00
CA ILE A 60 -5.15 -10.45 -0.75
C ILE A 60 -5.11 -9.82 -2.15
N ALA A 61 -4.79 -8.53 -2.24
CA ALA A 61 -4.70 -7.83 -3.52
C ALA A 61 -3.62 -8.40 -4.45
N GLN A 62 -2.51 -8.88 -3.90
CA GLN A 62 -1.42 -9.47 -4.68
C GLN A 62 -1.71 -10.93 -5.06
N ILE A 63 -2.10 -11.77 -4.10
CA ILE A 63 -2.06 -13.24 -4.22
C ILE A 63 -3.41 -13.77 -4.70
N ASP A 64 -4.50 -13.38 -4.04
CA ASP A 64 -5.82 -13.93 -4.30
C ASP A 64 -6.49 -13.23 -5.49
N ASP A 65 -6.46 -11.89 -5.50
CA ASP A 65 -7.15 -11.10 -6.51
C ASP A 65 -6.31 -10.82 -7.76
N GLY A 66 -4.98 -10.84 -7.63
CA GLY A 66 -4.06 -10.41 -8.68
C GLY A 66 -4.32 -8.97 -9.16
N ALA A 67 -4.82 -8.13 -8.25
CA ALA A 67 -5.24 -6.75 -8.52
C ALA A 67 -4.07 -5.75 -8.48
N ILE A 68 -2.97 -6.09 -7.80
CA ILE A 68 -1.71 -5.35 -7.82
C ILE A 68 -0.55 -6.28 -8.16
N THR A 69 0.54 -5.72 -8.70
CA THR A 69 1.74 -6.50 -9.02
C THR A 69 2.59 -6.77 -7.77
N PRO A 70 3.51 -7.76 -7.79
CA PRO A 70 4.46 -7.95 -6.69
C PRO A 70 5.29 -6.68 -6.39
N GLU A 71 5.69 -5.93 -7.42
CA GLU A 71 6.42 -4.66 -7.28
C GLU A 71 5.58 -3.58 -6.56
N HIS A 72 4.28 -3.54 -6.85
CA HIS A 72 3.34 -2.63 -6.20
C HIS A 72 3.12 -3.01 -4.73
N ALA A 73 2.91 -4.28 -4.45
CA ALA A 73 2.81 -4.78 -3.08
C ALA A 73 4.10 -4.49 -2.29
N GLU A 74 5.26 -4.69 -2.90
CA GLU A 74 6.56 -4.41 -2.28
C GLU A 74 6.71 -2.94 -1.89
N TYR A 75 6.39 -2.00 -2.80
CA TYR A 75 6.40 -0.57 -2.50
C TYR A 75 5.56 -0.23 -1.26
N LEU A 76 4.32 -0.73 -1.20
CA LEU A 76 3.42 -0.45 -0.08
C LEU A 76 3.97 -0.98 1.25
N ARG A 77 4.54 -2.19 1.26
CA ARG A 77 5.13 -2.76 2.48
C ARG A 77 6.37 -2.00 2.93
N GLN A 78 7.26 -1.66 1.99
CA GLN A 78 8.48 -0.89 2.27
C GLN A 78 8.14 0.45 2.91
N LYS A 79 7.24 1.23 2.29
CA LYS A 79 6.89 2.57 2.76
C LYS A 79 6.10 2.56 4.08
N TYR A 80 5.13 1.66 4.24
CA TYR A 80 4.17 1.74 5.35
C TYR A 80 4.39 0.72 6.46
N LEU A 81 4.88 -0.48 6.15
CA LEU A 81 4.92 -1.57 7.13
C LEU A 81 6.32 -1.84 7.68
N TRP A 82 7.37 -1.48 6.94
CA TRP A 82 8.77 -1.72 7.32
C TRP A 82 9.53 -0.45 7.69
N GLY A 83 8.94 0.73 7.45
CA GLY A 83 9.48 2.02 7.87
C GLY A 83 10.71 2.47 7.07
N GLU A 84 10.84 2.00 5.82
CA GLU A 84 11.92 2.41 4.94
C GLU A 84 11.61 3.78 4.32
N ASP A 85 12.63 4.64 4.27
CA ASP A 85 12.52 5.96 3.64
C ASP A 85 12.76 5.84 2.13
N ILE A 86 11.74 5.36 1.41
CA ILE A 86 11.78 5.17 -0.06
C ILE A 86 11.22 6.35 -0.83
#